data_AF-A0A4R8S4Y3-F1
#
_entry.id   AF-A0A4R8S4Y3-F1
#
_cell.length_a   1.000
_cell.length_b   1.000
_cell.length_c   1.000
_cell.angle_alpha   90.00
_cell.angle_beta   90.00
_cell.angle_gamma   90.00
#
_symmetry.space_group_name_H-M   'P 1'
#
loop_
_entity.id
_entity.type
_entity.pdbx_description
1 polymer ?
#
loop_
_entity_poly.entity_id
_entity_poly.type
_entity_poly.pdbx_seq_one_letter_code
_entity_poly.pdbx_strand_id
1 'polypeptide(L)'
;MTAASEGVRAGLARLGQSDPGHAAELTWQWLDELGKAGDLAALEAVFLMGTPLDGTDGLTQARYLASPYGRLVDSLLRWGLGRWWQGHRFFDGGRCGISNTHREFRWVWRLMFPGYPRPAGCRGEEVFDFRTVTMEDSKTPGHWVTLLDWHLPPEKMNRVVTAAVRPFARWFVWDLTRSELVAVADGHIILARIPVRIPFGRRWRTTTFYMHRWVTAGPSPSTPEISMSCPSRTSSEESS
;
A
#
# COMPACT_ATOMS: atom_id res chain seq x y z
N MET A 1 -6.22 -0.37 -26.63
CA MET A 1 -6.17 0.98 -26.01
C MET A 1 -6.97 1.92 -26.89
N THR A 2 -8.02 2.54 -26.37
CA THR A 2 -8.90 3.42 -27.16
C THR A 2 -8.31 4.83 -27.21
N ALA A 3 -8.54 5.57 -28.30
CA ALA A 3 -8.05 6.94 -28.50
C ALA A 3 -8.44 7.91 -27.36
N ALA A 4 -9.55 7.63 -26.65
CA ALA A 4 -9.97 8.36 -25.46
C ALA A 4 -8.94 8.30 -24.32
N SER A 5 -8.32 7.14 -24.10
CA SER A 5 -7.28 6.93 -23.07
C SER A 5 -6.00 7.72 -23.35
N GLU A 6 -5.62 7.87 -24.62
CA GLU A 6 -4.45 8.68 -25.00
C GLU A 6 -4.69 10.18 -24.89
N GLY A 7 -5.92 10.64 -25.21
CA GLY A 7 -6.31 12.04 -25.02
C GLY A 7 -6.29 12.46 -23.55
N VAL A 8 -6.80 11.61 -22.66
CA VAL A 8 -6.75 11.85 -21.20
C VAL A 8 -5.30 11.89 -20.70
N ARG A 9 -4.43 10.97 -21.16
CA ARG A 9 -3.00 10.96 -20.82
C ARG A 9 -2.29 12.25 -21.25
N ALA A 10 -2.47 12.67 -22.51
CA ALA A 10 -1.84 13.89 -23.02
C ALA A 10 -2.41 15.18 -22.38
N GLY A 11 -3.66 15.14 -21.92
CA GLY A 11 -4.28 16.19 -21.12
C GLY A 11 -3.66 16.29 -19.73
N LEU A 12 -3.59 15.17 -19.01
CA LEU A 12 -3.00 15.10 -17.67
C LEU A 12 -1.51 15.44 -17.66
N ALA A 13 -0.74 15.00 -18.66
CA ALA A 13 0.67 15.33 -18.76
C ALA A 13 0.92 16.84 -18.98
N ARG A 14 0.10 17.49 -19.83
CA ARG A 14 0.18 18.94 -20.03
C ARG A 14 -0.27 19.72 -18.79
N LEU A 15 -1.30 19.22 -18.10
CA LEU A 15 -1.73 19.82 -16.85
C LEU A 15 -0.67 19.64 -15.74
N GLY A 16 -0.02 18.48 -15.66
CA GLY A 16 1.06 18.23 -14.71
C GLY A 16 2.23 19.20 -14.85
N GLN A 17 2.52 19.67 -16.06
CA GLN A 17 3.57 20.68 -16.29
C GLN A 17 3.19 22.10 -15.83
N SER A 18 1.90 22.42 -15.74
CA SER A 18 1.42 23.78 -15.46
C SER A 18 0.82 23.92 -14.06
N ASP A 19 0.13 22.89 -13.57
CA ASP A 19 -0.45 22.79 -12.23
C ASP A 19 -0.39 21.31 -11.76
N PRO A 20 0.75 20.89 -11.20
CA PRO A 20 0.94 19.52 -10.71
C PRO A 20 -0.08 19.13 -9.63
N GLY A 21 -0.47 20.07 -8.77
CA GLY A 21 -1.42 19.83 -7.69
C GLY A 21 -2.82 19.53 -8.23
N HIS A 22 -3.28 20.32 -9.21
CA HIS A 22 -4.56 20.08 -9.86
C HIS A 22 -4.56 18.79 -10.69
N ALA A 23 -3.45 18.51 -11.39
CA ALA A 23 -3.29 17.25 -12.13
C ALA A 23 -3.35 16.02 -11.20
N ALA A 24 -2.73 16.09 -10.02
CA ALA A 24 -2.78 15.03 -9.02
C ALA A 24 -4.20 14.82 -8.48
N GLU A 25 -4.93 15.90 -8.18
CA GLU A 25 -6.31 15.80 -7.68
C GLU A 25 -7.27 15.25 -8.74
N LEU A 26 -7.16 15.69 -10.00
CA LEU A 26 -7.94 15.10 -11.09
C LEU A 26 -7.60 13.64 -11.34
N THR A 27 -6.32 13.27 -11.27
CA THR A 27 -5.88 11.87 -11.38
C THR A 27 -6.46 11.02 -10.26
N TRP A 28 -6.43 11.51 -9.02
CA TRP A 28 -7.02 10.85 -7.86
C TRP A 28 -8.52 10.62 -8.04
N GLN A 29 -9.26 11.65 -8.46
CA GLN A 29 -10.71 11.54 -8.71
C GLN A 29 -11.00 10.56 -9.86
N TRP A 30 -10.25 10.64 -10.95
CA TRP A 30 -10.43 9.75 -12.09
C TRP A 30 -10.18 8.27 -11.74
N LEU A 31 -9.10 7.97 -11.00
CA LEU A 31 -8.82 6.62 -10.50
C LEU A 31 -9.91 6.12 -9.56
N ASP A 32 -10.45 7.00 -8.71
CA ASP A 32 -11.59 6.68 -7.83
C ASP A 32 -12.84 6.30 -8.62
N GLU A 33 -13.14 7.02 -9.69
CA GLU A 33 -14.28 6.71 -10.58
C GLU A 33 -14.07 5.40 -11.35
N LEU A 34 -12.86 5.12 -11.85
CA LEU A 34 -12.53 3.81 -12.43
C LEU A 34 -12.72 2.68 -11.41
N GLY A 35 -12.30 2.91 -10.16
CA GLY A 35 -12.50 1.99 -9.04
C GLY A 35 -13.97 1.75 -8.73
N LYS A 36 -14.81 2.80 -8.69
CA LYS A 36 -16.26 2.69 -8.50
C LYS A 36 -16.95 1.94 -9.64
N ALA A 37 -16.53 2.17 -10.88
CA ALA A 37 -17.00 1.45 -12.06
C ALA A 37 -16.58 -0.03 -12.05
N GLY A 38 -15.50 -0.38 -11.34
CA GLY A 38 -14.91 -1.71 -11.33
C GLY A 38 -14.13 -2.02 -12.61
N ASP A 39 -13.61 -0.99 -13.29
CA ASP A 39 -12.86 -1.15 -14.54
C ASP A 39 -11.41 -1.54 -14.27
N LEU A 40 -11.21 -2.82 -13.95
CA LEU A 40 -9.88 -3.37 -13.66
C LEU A 40 -8.93 -3.30 -14.86
N ALA A 41 -9.46 -3.32 -16.09
CA ALA A 41 -8.63 -3.25 -17.30
C ALA A 41 -8.06 -1.83 -17.49
N ALA A 42 -8.87 -0.80 -17.26
CA ALA A 42 -8.39 0.58 -17.26
C ALA A 42 -7.39 0.83 -16.13
N LEU A 43 -7.65 0.34 -14.92
CA LEU A 43 -6.73 0.47 -13.79
C LEU A 43 -5.38 -0.21 -14.05
N GLU A 44 -5.38 -1.41 -14.63
CA GLU A 44 -4.17 -2.11 -15.04
C GLU A 44 -3.43 -1.33 -16.14
N ALA A 45 -4.13 -0.79 -17.13
CA ALA A 45 -3.51 0.05 -18.15
C ALA A 45 -2.83 1.29 -17.56
N VAL A 46 -3.43 1.93 -16.54
CA VAL A 46 -2.79 3.05 -15.83
C VAL A 46 -1.59 2.61 -15.03
N PHE A 47 -1.68 1.47 -14.36
CA PHE A 47 -0.57 0.89 -13.60
C PHE A 47 0.66 0.65 -14.49
N LEU A 48 0.45 0.10 -15.69
CA LEU A 48 1.53 -0.16 -16.65
C LEU A 48 2.14 1.11 -17.26
N MET A 49 1.49 2.27 -17.10
CA MET A 49 2.06 3.58 -17.48
C MET A 49 2.88 4.22 -16.35
N GLY A 50 2.72 3.76 -15.12
CA GLY A 50 3.44 4.30 -13.98
C GLY A 50 4.90 3.86 -13.94
N THR A 51 5.70 4.60 -13.17
CA THR A 51 7.12 4.31 -12.94
C THR A 51 7.34 3.80 -11.52
N PRO A 52 8.49 3.17 -11.20
CA PRO A 52 8.86 2.93 -9.81
C PRO A 52 8.82 4.22 -8.98
N LEU A 53 8.61 4.07 -7.67
CA LEU A 53 8.65 5.19 -6.74
C LEU A 53 10.08 5.71 -6.60
N ASP A 54 10.22 7.03 -6.69
CA ASP A 54 11.45 7.72 -6.33
C ASP A 54 11.47 7.88 -4.81
N GLY A 55 12.55 7.43 -4.17
CA GLY A 55 12.69 7.32 -2.71
C GLY A 55 12.23 8.58 -1.96
N THR A 56 11.00 8.54 -1.45
CA THR A 56 10.32 9.68 -0.81
C THR A 56 9.91 9.31 0.60
N ASP A 57 10.26 10.16 1.56
CA ASP A 57 9.80 10.06 2.94
C ASP A 57 8.49 10.82 3.10
N GLY A 58 7.59 10.28 3.92
CA GLY A 58 6.34 10.97 4.20
C GLY A 58 5.19 10.06 4.61
N LEU A 59 4.07 10.70 4.93
CA LEU A 59 2.83 10.02 5.21
C LEU A 59 1.98 9.98 3.93
N THR A 60 1.38 8.84 3.67
CA THR A 60 0.41 8.67 2.59
C THR A 60 -0.99 8.42 3.12
N GLN A 61 -1.99 8.79 2.34
CA GLN A 61 -3.38 8.45 2.54
C GLN A 61 -3.81 7.38 1.53
N ALA A 62 -4.25 6.21 2.00
CA ALA A 62 -4.75 5.13 1.14
C ALA A 62 -6.21 5.31 0.75
N ARG A 63 -6.56 4.75 -0.42
CA ARG A 63 -7.93 4.47 -0.83
C ARG A 63 -8.00 3.17 -1.61
N TYR A 64 -8.91 2.30 -1.22
CA TYR A 64 -9.25 1.10 -1.97
C TYR A 64 -10.02 1.46 -3.26
N LEU A 65 -9.68 0.82 -4.39
CA LEU A 65 -10.34 1.07 -5.67
C LEU A 65 -11.31 -0.06 -6.04
N ALA A 66 -10.76 -1.22 -6.42
CA ALA A 66 -11.54 -2.33 -6.97
C ALA A 66 -10.81 -3.68 -6.84
N SER A 67 -11.59 -4.76 -6.89
CA SER A 67 -11.10 -6.14 -6.92
C SER A 67 -11.83 -6.97 -7.98
N PRO A 68 -11.30 -8.15 -8.34
CA PRO A 68 -12.01 -9.16 -9.13
C PRO A 68 -13.31 -9.68 -8.51
N TYR A 69 -13.61 -9.37 -7.25
CA TYR A 69 -14.75 -9.93 -6.52
C TYR A 69 -16.07 -9.23 -6.81
N GLY A 70 -16.02 -8.12 -7.53
CA GLY A 70 -17.19 -7.38 -7.99
C GLY A 70 -17.65 -6.29 -7.03
N ARG A 71 -18.55 -5.45 -7.55
CA ARG A 71 -18.91 -4.14 -6.97
C ARG A 71 -19.49 -4.21 -5.56
N LEU A 72 -20.22 -5.28 -5.22
CA LEU A 72 -20.81 -5.43 -3.87
C LEU A 72 -19.71 -5.63 -2.82
N VAL A 73 -18.77 -6.54 -3.11
CA VAL A 73 -17.60 -6.78 -2.27
C VAL A 73 -16.74 -5.52 -2.18
N ASP A 74 -16.50 -4.86 -3.31
CA ASP A 74 -15.71 -3.63 -3.34
C ASP A 74 -16.32 -2.53 -2.49
N SER A 75 -17.65 -2.42 -2.47
CA SER A 75 -18.35 -1.43 -1.63
C SER A 75 -18.13 -1.69 -0.14
N LEU A 76 -18.21 -2.97 0.28
CA LEU A 76 -17.91 -3.37 1.65
C LEU A 76 -16.44 -3.14 2.01
N LEU A 77 -15.51 -3.45 1.11
CA LEU A 77 -14.09 -3.23 1.32
C LEU A 77 -13.74 -1.74 1.39
N ARG A 78 -14.31 -0.89 0.53
CA ARG A 78 -14.14 0.57 0.61
C ARG A 78 -14.63 1.10 1.94
N TRP A 79 -15.83 0.71 2.36
CA TRP A 79 -16.40 1.12 3.64
C TRP A 79 -15.57 0.63 4.82
N GLY A 80 -15.14 -0.63 4.78
CA GLY A 80 -14.30 -1.24 5.79
C GLY A 80 -12.94 -0.57 5.84
N LEU A 81 -12.09 -0.80 4.84
CA LEU A 81 -10.70 -0.31 4.78
C LEU A 81 -10.59 1.20 4.96
N GLY A 82 -11.51 1.99 4.39
CA GLY A 82 -11.48 3.45 4.52
C GLY A 82 -11.59 3.95 5.97
N ARG A 83 -12.08 3.14 6.90
CA ARG A 83 -12.22 3.51 8.33
C ARG A 83 -11.00 3.19 9.17
N TRP A 84 -10.21 2.18 8.80
CA TRP A 84 -9.10 1.73 9.65
C TRP A 84 -7.74 1.78 8.97
N TRP A 85 -7.66 1.55 7.67
CA TRP A 85 -6.40 1.62 6.94
C TRP A 85 -6.23 3.01 6.32
N GLN A 86 -5.28 3.76 6.86
CA GLN A 86 -5.06 5.15 6.48
C GLN A 86 -3.94 5.30 5.46
N GLY A 87 -3.11 4.29 5.22
CA GLY A 87 -2.02 4.33 4.23
C GLY A 87 -0.73 3.78 4.78
N HIS A 88 0.38 4.39 4.38
CA HIS A 88 1.73 4.03 4.79
C HIS A 88 2.51 5.27 5.22
N ARG A 89 3.42 5.10 6.17
CA ARG A 89 4.47 6.06 6.46
C ARG A 89 5.79 5.52 5.91
N PHE A 90 6.35 6.21 4.92
CA PHE A 90 7.66 5.92 4.34
C PHE A 90 8.75 6.71 5.07
N PHE A 91 9.92 6.09 5.23
CA PHE A 91 11.11 6.68 5.84
C PHE A 91 12.38 6.05 5.27
N ASP A 92 13.53 6.62 5.63
CA ASP A 92 14.85 6.19 5.14
C ASP A 92 15.02 6.38 3.62
N GLY A 93 14.57 7.53 3.10
CA GLY A 93 14.56 7.82 1.67
C GLY A 93 13.61 6.90 0.91
N GLY A 94 12.44 6.60 1.49
CA GLY A 94 11.45 5.69 0.95
C GLY A 94 11.82 4.21 0.99
N ARG A 95 13.02 3.83 1.46
CA ARG A 95 13.50 2.43 1.48
C ARG A 95 12.74 1.53 2.42
N CYS A 96 12.10 2.11 3.43
CA CYS A 96 11.35 1.40 4.44
C CYS A 96 10.03 2.13 4.72
N GLY A 97 9.09 1.41 5.30
CA GLY A 97 7.89 2.04 5.79
C GLY A 97 7.09 1.17 6.74
N ILE A 98 6.05 1.75 7.30
CA ILE A 98 5.08 1.08 8.16
C ILE A 98 3.66 1.30 7.67
N SER A 99 2.78 0.32 7.86
CA SER A 99 1.34 0.51 7.64
C SER A 99 0.75 1.48 8.66
N ASN A 100 0.12 2.55 8.17
CA ASN A 100 -0.59 3.52 8.98
C ASN A 100 -2.04 3.06 9.17
N THR A 101 -2.33 2.58 10.37
CA THR A 101 -3.67 2.13 10.76
C THR A 101 -4.15 2.97 11.94
N HIS A 102 -5.43 3.36 11.88
CA HIS A 102 -6.07 4.12 12.94
C HIS A 102 -5.93 3.40 14.28
N ARG A 103 -5.64 4.15 15.35
CA ARG A 103 -5.25 3.61 16.67
C ARG A 103 -6.23 2.56 17.19
N GLU A 104 -7.53 2.83 17.04
CA GLU A 104 -8.62 1.97 17.50
C GLU A 104 -8.71 0.62 16.79
N PHE A 105 -8.07 0.48 15.63
CA PHE A 105 -8.13 -0.73 14.80
C PHE A 105 -6.79 -1.47 14.71
N ARG A 106 -5.75 -1.00 15.41
CA ARG A 106 -4.45 -1.68 15.45
C ARG A 106 -4.52 -3.10 16.02
N TRP A 107 -5.55 -3.39 16.82
CA TRP A 107 -5.80 -4.75 17.31
C TRP A 107 -6.17 -5.75 16.21
N VAL A 108 -6.74 -5.30 15.08
CA VAL A 108 -7.10 -6.18 13.95
C VAL A 108 -5.87 -6.91 13.43
N TRP A 109 -4.76 -6.20 13.33
CA TRP A 109 -3.47 -6.77 12.95
C TRP A 109 -2.94 -7.78 13.97
N ARG A 110 -3.14 -7.55 15.27
CA ARG A 110 -2.77 -8.51 16.33
C ARG A 110 -3.54 -9.82 16.18
N LEU A 111 -4.79 -9.75 15.74
CA LEU A 111 -5.63 -10.91 15.49
C LEU A 111 -5.16 -11.67 14.24
N MET A 112 -4.87 -10.93 13.16
CA MET A 112 -4.45 -11.51 11.87
C MET A 112 -3.05 -12.15 11.94
N PHE A 113 -2.12 -11.55 12.69
CA PHE A 113 -0.70 -11.95 12.75
C PHE A 113 -0.17 -12.06 14.20
N PRO A 114 -0.66 -13.04 14.99
CA PRO A 114 -0.21 -13.27 16.35
C PRO A 114 1.27 -13.68 16.32
N GLY A 115 2.12 -12.87 16.95
CA GLY A 115 3.56 -13.15 17.04
C GLY A 115 4.41 -12.56 15.92
N TYR A 116 3.86 -11.61 15.15
CA TYR A 116 4.70 -10.67 14.39
C TYR A 116 5.48 -9.79 15.38
N PRO A 117 6.82 -9.70 15.25
CA PRO A 117 7.62 -8.85 16.13
C PRO A 117 7.17 -7.41 15.98
N ARG A 118 6.96 -6.73 17.11
CA ARG A 118 6.61 -5.31 17.14
C ARG A 118 7.87 -4.56 17.51
N PRO A 119 8.48 -3.80 16.58
CA PRO A 119 9.58 -2.92 16.95
C PRO A 119 9.09 -2.00 18.06
N ALA A 120 9.88 -1.91 19.14
CA ALA A 120 9.66 -0.91 20.17
C ALA A 120 10.15 0.44 19.62
N GLY A 121 9.29 1.46 19.58
CA GLY A 121 9.66 2.75 19.01
C GLY A 121 8.67 3.88 19.32
N CYS A 122 9.15 5.11 19.19
CA CYS A 122 8.39 6.34 19.48
C CYS A 122 7.27 6.64 18.46
N ARG A 123 7.08 5.80 17.45
CA ARG A 123 6.14 6.02 16.34
C ARG A 123 4.77 5.35 16.58
N GLY A 124 4.61 4.68 17.73
CA GLY A 124 3.43 3.92 18.13
C GLY A 124 3.32 2.58 17.40
N GLU A 125 2.68 1.58 18.00
CA GLU A 125 2.59 0.17 17.51
C GLU A 125 2.83 0.02 16.00
N GLU A 126 4.08 -0.24 15.64
CA GLU A 126 4.56 -0.44 14.27
C GLU A 126 4.15 -1.87 13.92
N VAL A 127 2.98 -2.03 13.30
CA VAL A 127 2.37 -3.36 13.21
C VAL A 127 2.87 -4.17 12.01
N PHE A 128 3.38 -3.51 10.97
CA PHE A 128 4.06 -4.14 9.83
C PHE A 128 5.08 -3.17 9.26
N ASP A 129 6.35 -3.47 9.40
CA ASP A 129 7.41 -2.85 8.63
C ASP A 129 7.57 -3.56 7.28
N PHE A 130 7.90 -2.77 6.26
CA PHE A 130 8.23 -3.25 4.94
C PHE A 130 9.51 -2.58 4.46
N ARG A 131 10.21 -3.28 3.56
CA ARG A 131 11.23 -2.66 2.71
C ARG A 131 10.66 -2.42 1.34
N THR A 132 11.14 -1.38 0.67
CA THR A 132 10.82 -1.16 -0.73
C THR A 132 11.95 -1.70 -1.60
N VAL A 133 11.61 -2.49 -2.61
CA VAL A 133 12.58 -3.02 -3.56
C VAL A 133 12.09 -2.72 -4.97
N THR A 134 12.92 -2.10 -5.80
CA THR A 134 12.61 -1.94 -7.22
C THR A 134 12.85 -3.28 -7.92
N MET A 135 11.83 -3.79 -8.59
CA MET A 135 11.90 -5.07 -9.29
C MET A 135 11.10 -5.05 -10.58
N GLU A 136 11.34 -6.03 -11.42
CA GLU A 136 10.54 -6.27 -12.62
C GLU A 136 9.13 -6.75 -12.24
N ASP A 137 8.12 -6.23 -12.93
CA ASP A 137 6.74 -6.64 -12.82
C ASP A 137 6.61 -8.14 -13.13
N SER A 138 6.05 -8.90 -12.18
CA SER A 138 5.83 -10.36 -12.31
C SER A 138 4.86 -10.79 -13.42
N LYS A 139 3.95 -9.92 -13.83
CA LYS A 139 2.98 -10.09 -14.91
C LYS A 139 3.48 -9.54 -16.24
N THR A 140 4.31 -8.50 -16.23
CA THR A 140 4.69 -7.76 -17.44
C THR A 140 6.21 -7.58 -17.51
N PRO A 141 6.93 -8.52 -18.15
CA PRO A 141 8.37 -8.40 -18.34
C PRO A 141 8.75 -7.05 -18.99
N GLY A 142 9.81 -6.42 -18.50
CA GLY A 142 10.33 -5.13 -18.92
C GLY A 142 9.67 -3.92 -18.24
N HIS A 143 8.54 -4.08 -17.54
CA HIS A 143 7.96 -3.03 -16.70
C HIS A 143 8.54 -3.13 -15.29
N TRP A 144 8.94 -1.99 -14.70
CA TRP A 144 9.56 -1.95 -13.38
C TRP A 144 8.62 -1.32 -12.36
N VAL A 145 8.58 -1.88 -11.16
CA VAL A 145 7.69 -1.47 -10.07
C VAL A 145 8.45 -1.41 -8.75
N THR A 146 7.89 -0.71 -7.78
CA THR A 146 8.34 -0.77 -6.39
C THR A 146 7.53 -1.83 -5.63
N LEU A 147 8.20 -2.89 -5.18
CA LEU A 147 7.61 -3.90 -4.30
C LEU A 147 7.69 -3.44 -2.84
N LEU A 148 6.58 -3.53 -2.11
CA LEU A 148 6.61 -3.57 -0.64
C LEU A 148 6.86 -5.02 -0.19
N ASP A 149 8.08 -5.26 0.29
CA ASP A 149 8.51 -6.53 0.87
C ASP A 149 8.28 -6.51 2.38
N TRP A 150 7.11 -7.02 2.75
CA TRP A 150 6.71 -7.21 4.14
C TRP A 150 7.50 -8.38 4.69
N HIS A 151 8.36 -8.15 5.69
CA HIS A 151 9.21 -9.17 6.32
C HIS A 151 8.39 -10.14 7.17
N LEU A 152 7.39 -10.78 6.58
CA LEU A 152 6.50 -11.73 7.22
C LEU A 152 7.24 -13.05 7.41
N PRO A 153 7.41 -13.52 8.66
CA PRO A 153 8.00 -14.84 8.89
C PRO A 153 7.14 -15.89 8.17
N PRO A 154 7.75 -16.82 7.43
CA PRO A 154 7.00 -17.90 6.81
C PRO A 154 6.15 -18.62 7.86
N GLU A 155 4.91 -18.94 7.52
CA GLU A 155 3.93 -19.66 8.35
C GLU A 155 3.30 -18.92 9.56
N LYS A 156 3.47 -17.61 9.72
CA LYS A 156 2.91 -16.85 10.86
C LYS A 156 1.56 -16.15 10.64
N MET A 157 0.84 -16.42 9.55
CA MET A 157 -0.58 -16.04 9.49
C MET A 157 -1.34 -16.95 10.47
N ASN A 158 -2.07 -16.37 11.43
CA ASN A 158 -2.71 -17.10 12.52
C ASN A 158 -3.47 -18.32 11.97
N ARG A 159 -3.04 -19.55 12.27
CA ARG A 159 -3.70 -20.75 11.70
C ARG A 159 -5.17 -20.85 12.12
N VAL A 160 -5.54 -20.33 13.29
CA VAL A 160 -6.93 -20.34 13.81
C VAL A 160 -7.78 -19.27 13.13
N VAL A 161 -7.29 -18.04 12.96
CA VAL A 161 -8.03 -17.01 12.19
C VAL A 161 -8.05 -17.39 10.71
N THR A 162 -6.94 -17.89 10.16
CA THR A 162 -6.92 -18.43 8.80
C THR A 162 -7.91 -19.58 8.63
N ALA A 163 -8.09 -20.44 9.65
CA ALA A 163 -9.06 -21.54 9.65
C ALA A 163 -10.52 -21.09 9.87
N ALA A 164 -10.75 -20.09 10.73
CA ALA A 164 -12.07 -19.55 11.06
C ALA A 164 -12.61 -18.61 9.98
N VAL A 165 -11.71 -17.83 9.37
CA VAL A 165 -12.02 -17.02 8.20
C VAL A 165 -11.95 -17.88 6.94
N ARG A 166 -11.21 -19.01 6.88
CA ARG A 166 -11.11 -19.91 5.70
C ARG A 166 -12.41 -20.22 4.96
N PRO A 167 -13.57 -20.44 5.62
CA PRO A 167 -14.83 -20.66 4.92
C PRO A 167 -15.32 -19.42 4.15
N PHE A 168 -15.01 -18.22 4.67
CA PHE A 168 -15.42 -16.91 4.14
C PHE A 168 -14.33 -16.23 3.28
N ALA A 169 -13.06 -16.30 3.71
CA ALA A 169 -11.85 -15.88 3.01
C ALA A 169 -11.19 -16.97 2.15
N ARG A 170 -11.79 -18.17 2.01
CA ARG A 170 -11.42 -19.06 0.89
C ARG A 170 -11.50 -18.29 -0.44
N TRP A 171 -12.42 -17.34 -0.51
CA TRP A 171 -12.64 -16.41 -1.61
C TRP A 171 -11.66 -15.22 -1.61
N PHE A 172 -11.09 -14.84 -0.46
CA PHE A 172 -10.23 -13.66 -0.24
C PHE A 172 -8.82 -14.07 0.17
N VAL A 173 -7.98 -14.39 -0.82
CA VAL A 173 -6.54 -14.62 -0.59
C VAL A 173 -5.78 -13.45 -1.22
N TRP A 174 -5.72 -12.35 -0.48
CA TRP A 174 -4.71 -11.34 -0.74
C TRP A 174 -3.37 -11.92 -0.34
N ASP A 175 -2.42 -11.90 -1.28
CA ASP A 175 -1.04 -12.05 -0.89
C ASP A 175 -0.59 -10.74 -0.24
N LEU A 176 -0.93 -10.57 1.04
CA LEU A 176 -0.56 -9.41 1.85
C LEU A 176 0.96 -9.21 1.93
N THR A 177 1.74 -10.21 1.49
CA THR A 177 3.21 -10.15 1.47
C THR A 177 3.75 -9.45 0.23
N ARG A 178 2.92 -9.21 -0.79
CA ARG A 178 3.36 -8.66 -2.08
C ARG A 178 2.43 -7.54 -2.53
N SER A 179 2.91 -6.30 -2.42
CA SER A 179 2.24 -5.13 -3.01
C SER A 179 3.16 -4.45 -4.00
N GLU A 180 2.72 -4.36 -5.25
CA GLU A 180 3.48 -3.74 -6.35
C GLU A 180 2.93 -2.33 -6.57
N LEU A 181 3.81 -1.33 -6.52
CA LEU A 181 3.48 0.10 -6.52
C LEU A 181 4.14 0.78 -7.72
N VAL A 182 3.44 1.76 -8.27
CA VAL A 182 3.97 2.70 -9.25
C VAL A 182 3.57 4.14 -8.90
N ALA A 183 4.45 5.07 -9.22
CA ALA A 183 4.18 6.50 -9.25
C ALA A 183 3.36 6.85 -10.50
N VAL A 184 2.34 7.68 -10.32
CA VAL A 184 1.58 8.33 -11.38
C VAL A 184 1.38 9.81 -11.03
N ALA A 185 1.04 10.64 -12.03
CA ALA A 185 0.97 12.10 -11.87
C ALA A 185 2.25 12.69 -11.24
N ASP A 186 3.40 12.42 -11.88
CA ASP A 186 4.72 12.89 -11.44
C ASP A 186 5.05 12.55 -9.98
N GLY A 187 4.65 11.35 -9.52
CA GLY A 187 4.95 10.85 -8.18
C GLY A 187 4.02 11.34 -7.06
N HIS A 188 3.04 12.20 -7.37
CA HIS A 188 2.10 12.70 -6.37
C HIS A 188 1.10 11.64 -5.92
N ILE A 189 0.76 10.72 -6.82
CA ILE A 189 -0.15 9.60 -6.58
C ILE A 189 0.62 8.30 -6.75
N ILE A 190 0.35 7.35 -5.86
CA ILE A 190 0.87 5.98 -5.94
C ILE A 190 -0.30 5.10 -6.33
N LEU A 191 -0.20 4.37 -7.44
CA LEU A 191 -1.15 3.32 -7.77
C LEU A 191 -0.52 1.97 -7.40
N ALA A 192 -1.27 1.14 -6.72
CA ALA A 192 -0.78 -0.12 -6.20
C ALA A 192 -1.70 -1.27 -6.58
N ARG A 193 -1.10 -2.43 -6.76
CA ARG A 193 -1.82 -3.67 -7.01
C ARG A 193 -1.30 -4.79 -6.11
N ILE A 194 -2.23 -5.58 -5.60
CA ILE A 194 -1.93 -6.84 -4.89
C ILE A 194 -2.35 -7.99 -5.80
N PRO A 195 -1.44 -8.91 -6.15
CA PRO A 195 -1.81 -10.15 -6.80
C PRO A 195 -2.66 -11.00 -5.84
N VAL A 196 -3.77 -11.51 -6.35
CA VAL A 196 -4.75 -12.28 -5.61
C VAL A 196 -4.82 -13.69 -6.18
N ARG A 197 -4.88 -14.68 -5.29
CA ARG A 197 -5.08 -16.08 -5.68
C ARG A 197 -6.57 -16.43 -5.64
N ILE A 198 -7.12 -16.81 -6.79
CA ILE A 198 -8.47 -17.39 -6.82
C ILE A 198 -8.38 -18.87 -6.42
N PRO A 199 -9.15 -19.34 -5.41
CA PRO A 199 -9.04 -20.68 -4.83
C PRO A 199 -9.37 -21.85 -5.78
N PHE A 200 -10.03 -21.60 -6.92
CA PHE A 200 -10.47 -22.65 -7.85
C PHE A 200 -9.76 -22.62 -9.22
N GLY A 201 -8.83 -21.67 -9.42
CA GLY A 201 -8.04 -21.57 -10.64
C GLY A 201 -6.62 -22.06 -10.43
N ARG A 202 -6.05 -22.82 -11.39
CA ARG A 202 -4.61 -23.16 -11.43
C ARG A 202 -3.69 -21.95 -11.72
N ARG A 203 -4.21 -20.72 -11.74
CA ARG A 203 -3.55 -19.53 -12.25
C ARG A 203 -3.61 -18.38 -11.24
N TRP A 204 -2.46 -17.82 -10.89
CA TRP A 204 -2.29 -16.51 -10.25
C TRP A 204 -2.72 -15.41 -11.24
N ARG A 205 -3.95 -14.90 -11.20
CA ARG A 205 -4.39 -14.04 -12.33
C ARG A 205 -5.39 -12.92 -12.04
N THR A 206 -5.57 -12.48 -10.80
CA THR A 206 -6.36 -11.26 -10.57
C THR A 206 -5.64 -10.29 -9.65
N THR A 207 -5.90 -8.99 -9.84
CA THR A 207 -5.26 -7.90 -9.11
C THR A 207 -6.31 -7.06 -8.41
N THR A 208 -6.11 -6.84 -7.11
CA THR A 208 -6.86 -5.82 -6.36
C THR A 208 -6.08 -4.52 -6.44
N PHE A 209 -6.77 -3.43 -6.71
CA PHE A 209 -6.17 -2.10 -6.82
C PHE A 209 -6.53 -1.22 -5.63
N TYR A 210 -5.55 -0.45 -5.22
CA TYR A 210 -5.71 0.67 -4.30
C TYR A 210 -4.73 1.76 -4.71
N MET A 211 -4.94 2.96 -4.21
CA MET A 211 -4.07 4.09 -4.47
C MET A 211 -3.70 4.81 -3.18
N HIS A 212 -2.61 5.57 -3.25
CA HIS A 212 -2.21 6.49 -2.21
C HIS A 212 -1.96 7.88 -2.78
N ARG A 213 -2.13 8.88 -1.93
CA ARG A 213 -1.60 10.23 -2.16
C ARG A 213 -0.74 10.64 -0.98
N TRP A 214 0.28 11.46 -1.22
CA TRP A 214 1.06 12.03 -0.13
C TRP A 214 0.24 13.06 0.65
N VAL A 215 0.27 12.97 1.99
CA VAL A 215 -0.37 13.92 2.92
C VAL A 215 0.63 14.98 3.36
N THR A 216 1.88 14.55 3.57
CA THR A 216 3.04 15.40 3.78
C THR A 216 4.12 14.89 2.85
N ALA A 217 4.21 15.45 1.65
CA ALA A 217 5.34 15.23 0.74
C ALA A 217 6.42 16.26 1.10
N GLY A 218 7.62 15.81 1.45
CA GLY A 218 8.77 16.70 1.58
C GLY A 218 9.89 16.12 2.44
N PRO A 219 11.16 16.44 2.14
CA PRO A 219 12.26 16.14 3.02
C PRO A 219 12.01 16.91 4.32
N SER A 220 12.01 16.24 5.47
CA SER A 220 11.96 16.97 6.74
C SER A 220 13.30 17.72 6.86
N PRO A 221 13.34 19.07 6.82
CA PRO A 221 14.51 19.77 7.28
C PRO A 221 14.45 19.65 8.80
N SER A 222 15.30 18.78 9.35
CA SER A 222 15.80 18.84 10.73
C SER A 222 14.89 19.61 11.69
N THR A 223 13.76 19.02 12.11
CA THR A 223 13.22 19.39 13.41
C THR A 223 14.11 18.67 14.42
N PRO A 224 14.83 19.39 15.30
CA PRO A 224 15.71 18.74 16.25
C PRO A 224 14.87 17.73 17.03
N GLU A 225 15.42 16.53 17.18
CA GLU A 225 14.91 15.54 18.11
C GLU A 225 14.63 16.26 19.43
N ILE A 226 13.35 16.45 19.76
CA ILE A 226 12.96 16.54 21.16
C ILE A 226 13.29 15.16 21.68
N SER A 227 14.49 15.06 22.23
CA SER A 227 15.03 13.96 23.01
C SER A 227 14.04 13.69 24.15
N MET A 228 13.02 12.90 23.86
CA MET A 228 12.41 12.07 24.87
C MET A 228 13.35 10.89 25.04
N SER A 229 14.27 11.10 25.96
CA SER A 229 15.22 10.15 26.48
C SER A 229 14.45 8.87 26.82
N CYS A 230 14.62 7.82 26.01
CA CYS A 230 14.28 6.47 26.47
C CYS A 230 15.18 6.19 27.67
N PRO A 231 14.64 5.71 28.82
CA PRO A 231 15.48 5.37 29.95
C PRO A 231 16.41 4.23 29.52
N SER A 232 17.71 4.52 29.50
CA SER A 232 18.76 3.54 29.35
C SER A 232 18.61 2.57 30.50
N ARG A 233 18.25 1.32 30.22
CA ARG A 233 18.30 0.26 31.23
C ARG A 233 19.78 0.00 31.51
N THR A 234 20.30 0.62 32.55
CA THR A 234 21.63 0.36 33.09
C THR A 234 21.71 -1.11 33.45
N SER A 235 22.62 -1.83 32.78
CA SER A 235 23.17 -3.09 33.26
C SER A 235 24.09 -2.79 34.44
N SER A 236 23.69 -3.23 35.62
CA SER A 236 24.53 -3.40 36.80
C SER A 236 24.03 -4.70 37.45
N GLU A 237 24.75 -5.79 37.22
CA GLU A 237 25.58 -6.49 38.22
C GLU A 237 24.75 -7.28 39.23
N GLU A 238 24.97 -8.60 39.33
CA GLU A 238 25.92 -9.11 40.31
C GLU A 238 26.24 -10.60 40.03
N SER A 239 27.54 -10.88 39.91
CA SER A 239 28.11 -12.20 40.08
C SER A 239 28.31 -12.46 41.58
N SER A 240 27.84 -13.60 42.07
CA SER A 240 28.47 -14.42 43.12
C SER A 240 27.75 -15.76 43.20
#